data_AF-A0A1I2M849-F1
#
_entry.id   AF-A0A1I2M849-F1
#
_cell.length_a   1.000
_cell.length_b   1.000
_cell.length_c   1.000
_cell.angle_alpha   90.00
_cell.angle_beta   90.00
_cell.angle_gamma   90.00
#
_symmetry.space_group_name_H-M   'P 1'
#
loop_
_entity.id
_entity.type
_entity.pdbx_description
1 polymer ?
#
loop_
_entity_poly.entity_id
_entity_poly.type
_entity_poly.pdbx_seq_one_letter_code
_entity_poly.pdbx_strand_id
1 'polypeptide(L)' 'MASRGRHDGTDASTLNRQAPARPVKPKPKKKRRQLTDEEAARLVADWNGGRGAKQKELATRYDIALATVERIIKRHRERS' A
#
# COMPACT_ATOMS: atom_id res chain seq x y z
N MET A 1 69.53 -27.66 -13.53
CA MET A 1 68.35 -27.84 -12.66
C MET A 1 67.39 -26.72 -13.00
N ALA A 2 66.43 -26.90 -13.92
CA ALA A 2 65.06 -27.41 -13.68
C ALA A 2 64.42 -26.72 -12.46
N SER A 3 63.32 -25.96 -12.55
CA SER A 3 62.05 -26.36 -13.17
C SER A 3 61.21 -25.17 -13.64
N ARG A 4 60.54 -25.39 -14.78
CA ARG A 4 59.39 -24.62 -15.28
C ARG A 4 58.18 -24.90 -14.37
N GLY A 5 57.45 -23.86 -14.01
CA GLY A 5 56.10 -23.98 -13.45
C GLY A 5 55.17 -23.03 -14.20
N ARG A 6 54.42 -23.58 -15.16
CA ARG A 6 53.28 -22.94 -15.81
C ARG A 6 52.05 -23.13 -14.91
N HIS A 7 51.32 -22.06 -14.66
CA HIS A 7 49.87 -22.07 -14.41
C HIS A 7 49.36 -20.88 -15.21
N ASP A 8 48.88 -21.07 -16.43
CA ASP A 8 47.59 -21.68 -16.81
C ASP A 8 46.40 -20.92 -16.24
N GLY A 9 45.49 -20.61 -17.14
CA GLY A 9 44.53 -19.54 -17.01
C GLY A 9 43.42 -19.88 -16.03
N THR A 10 42.76 -18.84 -15.55
CA THR A 10 41.34 -18.91 -15.27
C THR A 10 40.77 -17.51 -15.42
N ASP A 11 40.26 -17.29 -16.62
CA ASP A 11 39.16 -16.40 -16.88
C ASP A 11 38.07 -16.64 -15.83
N ALA A 12 37.69 -15.59 -15.11
CA ALA A 12 36.44 -15.58 -14.38
C ALA A 12 36.01 -14.13 -14.19
N SER A 13 35.65 -13.53 -15.33
CA SER A 13 34.69 -12.43 -15.38
C SER A 13 33.43 -12.84 -14.62
N THR A 14 33.40 -12.66 -13.30
CA THR A 14 32.21 -12.95 -12.49
C THR A 14 31.50 -11.65 -12.16
N LEU A 15 30.75 -11.25 -13.18
CA LEU A 15 29.33 -10.90 -13.04
C LEU A 15 29.01 -9.76 -12.07
N ASN A 16 29.04 -8.56 -12.65
CA ASN A 16 28.21 -7.41 -12.31
C ASN A 16 26.80 -7.86 -11.85
N ARG A 17 26.61 -8.03 -10.54
CA ARG A 17 25.29 -8.25 -9.90
C ARG A 17 24.58 -6.91 -9.74
N GLN A 18 24.45 -6.13 -10.80
CA GLN A 18 23.37 -5.16 -10.88
C GLN A 18 22.16 -5.92 -11.42
N ALA A 19 21.40 -6.51 -10.50
CA ALA A 19 20.06 -6.97 -10.80
C ALA A 19 19.35 -5.82 -11.51
N PRO A 20 18.76 -6.02 -12.71
CA PRO A 20 17.98 -4.97 -13.32
C PRO A 20 16.85 -4.65 -12.33
N ALA A 21 16.89 -3.44 -11.78
CA ALA A 21 15.79 -2.91 -10.99
C ALA A 21 14.55 -3.04 -11.88
N ARG A 22 13.71 -4.04 -11.60
CA ARG A 22 12.44 -4.21 -12.30
C ARG A 22 11.76 -2.85 -12.22
N PRO A 23 11.31 -2.26 -13.34
CA PRO A 23 10.54 -1.03 -13.27
C PRO A 23 9.30 -1.34 -12.43
N VAL A 24 9.28 -0.84 -11.19
CA VAL A 24 8.12 -0.91 -10.33
C VAL A 24 7.07 -0.03 -10.99
N LYS A 25 6.27 -0.61 -11.89
CA LYS A 25 5.13 0.08 -12.50
C LYS A 25 4.31 0.65 -11.34
N PRO A 26 4.15 1.98 -11.24
CA PRO A 26 3.35 2.55 -10.16
C PRO A 26 1.94 1.99 -10.30
N LYS A 27 1.47 1.25 -9.29
CA LYS A 27 0.09 0.76 -9.24
C LYS A 27 -0.83 1.96 -9.47
N PRO A 28 -1.83 1.87 -10.37
CA PRO A 28 -2.75 2.97 -10.59
C PRO A 28 -3.42 3.31 -9.25
N LYS A 29 -3.24 4.55 -8.80
CA LYS A 29 -3.92 5.06 -7.60
C LYS A 29 -5.41 5.01 -7.92
N LYS A 30 -6.15 4.05 -7.34
CA LYS A 30 -7.62 4.01 -7.44
C LYS A 30 -8.14 5.41 -7.10
N LYS A 31 -8.89 6.03 -8.01
CA LYS A 31 -9.56 7.30 -7.76
C LYS A 31 -10.36 7.13 -6.48
N ARG A 32 -9.99 7.86 -5.43
CA ARG A 32 -10.70 7.82 -4.15
C ARG A 32 -12.04 8.52 -4.38
N ARG A 33 -13.14 7.78 -4.29
CA ARG A 33 -14.47 8.37 -4.25
C ARG A 33 -14.51 9.37 -3.09
N GLN A 34 -14.83 10.62 -3.41
CA GLN A 34 -15.03 11.65 -2.41
C GLN A 34 -16.47 11.52 -1.93
N LEU A 35 -16.66 11.27 -0.63
CA LEU A 35 -17.99 11.31 -0.05
C LEU A 35 -18.42 12.76 0.10
N THR A 36 -19.72 13.01 -0.09
CA THR A 36 -20.34 14.27 0.31
C THR A 36 -20.45 14.35 1.84
N ASP A 37 -20.63 15.56 2.37
CA ASP A 37 -20.82 15.76 3.82
C ASP A 37 -22.07 15.01 4.35
N GLU A 38 -23.12 14.88 3.53
CA GLU A 38 -24.29 14.06 3.86
C GLU A 38 -23.97 12.56 3.95
N GLU A 39 -23.21 12.01 2.99
CA GLU A 39 -22.81 10.60 3.06
C GLU A 39 -21.88 10.34 4.26
N ALA A 40 -21.01 11.30 4.59
CA ALA A 40 -20.16 11.22 5.79
C ALA A 40 -20.98 11.23 7.08
N ALA A 41 -22.04 12.05 7.16
CA ALA A 41 -22.95 12.06 8.30
C ALA A 41 -23.72 10.74 8.44
N ARG A 42 -24.19 10.16 7.32
CA ARG A 42 -24.84 8.83 7.31
C ARG A 42 -23.90 7.72 7.75
N LEU A 43 -22.64 7.75 7.29
CA LEU A 43 -21.62 6.80 7.73
C LEU A 43 -21.39 6.88 9.24
N VAL A 44 -21.34 8.08 9.81
CA VAL A 44 -21.18 8.29 11.25
C VAL A 44 -22.42 7.84 12.02
N ALA A 45 -23.61 8.11 11.50
CA ALA A 45 -24.86 7.63 12.09
C ALA A 45 -24.93 6.09 12.09
N ASP A 46 -24.52 5.44 11.00
CA ASP A 46 -24.41 3.98 10.91
C ASP A 46 -23.37 3.42 11.90
N TRP A 47 -22.27 4.14 12.12
CA TRP A 47 -21.25 3.79 13.11
C TRP A 47 -21.76 3.93 14.55
N ASN A 48 -22.45 5.02 14.87
CA ASN A 48 -23.04 5.29 16.19
C ASN A 48 -24.28 4.42 16.49
N GLY A 49 -25.04 4.02 15.46
CA GLY A 49 -26.32 3.30 15.56
C GLY A 49 -26.23 1.85 16.04
N GLY A 50 -25.09 1.42 16.56
CA GLY A 50 -25.01 0.23 17.42
C GLY A 50 -25.04 -1.14 16.73
N ARG A 51 -25.11 -1.23 15.38
CA ARG A 51 -24.91 -2.52 14.68
C ARG A 51 -23.42 -2.87 14.50
N GLY A 52 -22.57 -2.58 15.48
CA GLY A 52 -21.17 -3.02 15.51
C GLY A 52 -20.43 -2.98 14.16
N ALA A 53 -20.72 -1.98 13.32
CA ALA A 53 -20.26 -1.97 11.94
C ALA A 53 -18.75 -1.77 11.99
N LYS A 54 -18.00 -2.83 11.70
CA LYS A 54 -16.54 -2.72 11.65
C LYS A 54 -16.23 -1.70 10.56
N GLN A 55 -15.27 -0.81 10.78
CA GLN A 55 -14.90 0.22 9.80
C GLN A 55 -14.63 -0.37 8.39
N LYS A 56 -14.22 -1.64 8.33
CA LYS A 56 -14.11 -2.44 7.08
C LYS A 56 -15.44 -2.64 6.36
N GLU A 57 -16.53 -2.95 7.07
CA GLU A 57 -17.86 -3.05 6.47
C GLU A 57 -18.35 -1.70 5.95
N LEU A 58 -18.11 -0.60 6.70
CA LEU A 58 -18.41 0.75 6.22
C LEU A 58 -17.62 1.08 4.95
N ALA A 59 -16.33 0.71 4.92
CA ALA A 59 -15.50 0.87 3.72
C ALA A 59 -16.08 0.13 2.51
N THR A 60 -16.54 -1.11 2.69
CA THR A 60 -17.17 -1.90 1.62
C THR A 60 -18.53 -1.35 1.21
N ARG A 61 -19.41 -1.01 2.16
CA ARG A 61 -20.77 -0.51 1.87
C ARG A 61 -20.75 0.81 1.10
N TYR A 62 -19.84 1.70 1.46
CA TYR A 62 -19.72 3.02 0.85
C TYR A 62 -18.71 3.05 -0.32
N ASP A 63 -18.12 1.90 -0.68
CA ASP A 63 -17.06 1.73 -1.70
C ASP A 63 -15.92 2.76 -1.56
N ILE A 64 -15.42 2.90 -0.33
CA ILE A 64 -14.41 3.88 0.05
C ILE A 64 -13.24 3.21 0.76
N ALA A 65 -12.10 3.89 0.80
CA ALA A 65 -10.96 3.39 1.54
C ALA A 65 -11.22 3.39 3.05
N LEU A 66 -10.71 2.38 3.76
CA LEU A 66 -10.76 2.32 5.22
C LEU A 66 -10.19 3.58 5.88
N ALA A 67 -9.07 4.11 5.37
CA ALA A 67 -8.49 5.36 5.83
C ALA A 67 -9.44 6.58 5.66
N THR A 68 -10.36 6.53 4.71
CA THR A 68 -11.41 7.56 4.56
C THR A 68 -12.44 7.45 5.67
N VAL A 69 -12.88 6.23 5.99
CA VAL A 69 -13.78 5.95 7.13
C VAL A 69 -13.17 6.45 8.43
N GLU A 70 -11.92 6.08 8.71
CA GLU A 70 -11.18 6.50 9.91
C GLU A 70 -11.07 8.03 10.00
N ARG A 71 -10.72 8.69 8.89
CA ARG A 71 -10.61 10.15 8.82
C ARG A 71 -11.96 10.83 9.11
N ILE A 72 -13.06 10.29 8.60
CA ILE A 72 -14.41 10.82 8.83
C ILE A 72 -14.80 10.69 10.30
N ILE A 73 -14.63 9.49 10.87
CA ILE A 73 -14.94 9.23 12.29
C ILE A 73 -14.08 10.12 13.20
N LYS A 74 -12.77 10.22 12.94
CA LYS A 74 -11.86 11.09 13.70
C LYS A 74 -12.33 12.55 13.67
N ARG A 75 -12.62 13.08 12.49
CA ARG A 75 -13.08 14.46 12.33
C ARG A 75 -14.42 14.72 13.01
N HIS A 76 -15.31 13.73 13.05
CA HIS A 76 -16.58 13.84 13.76
C HIS A 76 -16.37 13.89 15.29
N ARG A 77 -15.46 13.06 15.83
CA ARG A 77 -15.08 13.10 17.25
C ARG A 77 -14.40 14.40 17.68
N GLU A 78 -13.65 15.04 16.78
CA GLU A 78 -13.02 16.34 17.05
C GLU A 78 -14.03 17.50 17.03
N ARG A 79 -15.23 17.30 16.45
CA ARG A 79 -16.28 18.32 16.33
C ARG A 79 -17.48 18.11 17.26
N SER A 80 -17.53 17.00 17.99
CA SER A 80 -18.59 16.67 18.96
C SER A 80 -18.07 16.85 20.38
#